data_AF-A0A0F9YDZ7-F1
#
_entry.id   AF-A0A0F9YDZ7-F1
#
_cell.length_a   1.000
_cell.length_b   1.000
_cell.length_c   1.000
_cell.angle_alpha   90.00
_cell.angle_beta   90.00
_cell.angle_gamma   90.00
#
_symmetry.space_group_name_H-M   'P 1'
#
loop_
_entity.id
_entity.type
_entity.pdbx_description
1 polymer ?
#
loop_
_entity_poly.entity_id
_entity_poly.type
_entity_poly.pdbx_seq_one_letter_code
_entity_poly.pdbx_strand_id
1 'polypeptide(L)'
;MYPPLIQKLIKQFSKFPTVGPRTATRFVFYLLRMGETEVEEFVSLISQLKKRIKSCSFCFNPFEPVQILPGKISADEEGKNLCLICRNPSREKSLLCVVEKESDLASLEKIKKYKGLYFILGGNISSLRKKDFEKLKINKLIERIKNPAEFGLRDADFQEIILAINPTTEGEATALYLERKLKPLNKKITRLGRGLPVGGELEYADEETLESALEGRK
;
A
#
# COMPACT_ATOMS: atom_id res chain seq x y z
N MET A 1 -6.18 -25.02 33.19
CA MET A 1 -6.28 -23.60 32.82
C MET A 1 -4.85 -23.06 32.66
N TYR A 2 -4.51 -22.34 31.59
CA TYR A 2 -3.12 -21.88 31.41
C TYR A 2 -2.73 -20.81 32.45
N PRO A 3 -1.44 -20.69 32.80
CA PRO A 3 -0.93 -19.57 33.59
C PRO A 3 -1.39 -18.19 33.07
N PRO A 4 -1.62 -17.19 33.95
CA PRO A 4 -2.13 -15.87 33.54
C PRO A 4 -1.33 -15.18 32.44
N LEU A 5 0.00 -15.32 32.43
CA LEU A 5 0.88 -14.74 31.40
C LEU A 5 0.58 -15.32 30.00
N ILE A 6 0.45 -16.64 29.90
CA ILE A 6 0.13 -17.34 28.65
C ILE A 6 -1.23 -16.90 28.13
N GLN A 7 -2.24 -16.80 29.00
CA GLN A 7 -3.57 -16.33 28.60
C GLN A 7 -3.54 -14.90 28.04
N LYS A 8 -2.78 -13.99 28.68
CA LYS A 8 -2.63 -12.61 28.20
C LYS A 8 -2.00 -12.56 26.81
N LEU A 9 -0.93 -13.32 26.58
CA LEU A 9 -0.28 -13.38 25.26
C LEU A 9 -1.19 -13.98 24.18
N ILE A 10 -1.91 -15.07 24.47
CA ILE A 10 -2.89 -15.66 23.55
C ILE A 10 -3.94 -14.61 23.15
N LYS A 11 -4.44 -13.84 24.12
CA LYS A 11 -5.42 -12.78 23.86
C LYS A 11 -4.86 -11.65 23.00
N GLN A 12 -3.57 -11.30 23.13
CA GLN A 12 -2.96 -10.27 22.28
C GLN A 12 -2.75 -10.78 20.84
N PHE A 13 -2.20 -11.99 20.67
CA PHE A 13 -2.02 -12.57 19.33
C PHE A 13 -3.35 -12.79 18.61
N SER A 14 -4.42 -13.15 19.33
CA SER A 14 -5.76 -13.33 18.75
C SER A 14 -6.40 -12.04 18.21
N LYS A 15 -5.81 -10.86 18.45
CA LYS A 15 -6.27 -9.60 17.87
C LYS A 15 -5.74 -9.37 16.46
N PHE A 16 -4.74 -10.14 16.04
CA PHE A 16 -4.15 -9.99 14.72
C PHE A 16 -5.15 -10.48 13.67
N PRO A 17 -5.24 -9.82 12.50
CA PRO A 17 -6.14 -10.27 11.45
C PRO A 17 -5.83 -11.72 11.10
N THR A 18 -6.86 -12.55 10.89
CA THR A 18 -6.77 -13.99 10.57
C THR A 18 -6.24 -14.91 11.67
N VAL A 19 -5.83 -14.38 12.83
CA VAL A 19 -5.29 -15.19 13.94
C VAL A 19 -6.37 -15.48 14.98
N GLY A 20 -6.88 -16.71 14.96
CA GLY A 20 -7.80 -17.20 16.00
C GLY A 20 -7.09 -17.68 17.28
N PRO A 21 -7.85 -18.01 18.35
CA PRO A 21 -7.29 -18.43 19.63
C PRO A 21 -6.43 -19.70 19.54
N ARG A 22 -6.76 -20.62 18.62
CA ARG A 22 -5.98 -21.84 18.37
C ARG A 22 -4.60 -21.52 17.79
N THR A 23 -4.53 -20.63 16.81
CA THR A 23 -3.26 -20.19 16.19
C THR A 23 -2.45 -19.33 17.16
N ALA A 24 -3.10 -18.43 17.89
CA ALA A 24 -2.45 -17.64 18.94
C ALA A 24 -1.82 -18.53 20.02
N THR A 25 -2.50 -19.60 20.43
CA THR A 25 -1.96 -20.59 21.38
C THR A 25 -0.69 -21.24 20.83
N ARG A 26 -0.68 -21.61 19.54
CA ARG A 26 0.51 -22.16 18.88
C ARG A 26 1.69 -21.19 18.88
N PHE A 27 1.45 -19.90 18.65
CA PHE A 27 2.50 -18.87 18.72
C PHE A 27 3.11 -18.74 20.12
N VAL A 28 2.28 -18.72 21.16
CA VAL A 28 2.79 -18.59 22.54
C VAL A 28 3.62 -19.82 22.93
N PHE A 29 3.18 -21.02 22.60
CA PHE A 29 3.96 -22.23 22.88
C PHE A 29 5.20 -22.37 21.99
N TYR A 30 5.21 -21.75 20.80
CA TYR A 30 6.41 -21.63 20.00
C TYR A 30 7.45 -20.74 20.68
N LEU A 31 7.06 -19.54 21.15
CA LEU A 31 7.95 -18.64 21.90
C LEU A 31 8.52 -19.28 23.17
N LEU A 32 7.75 -20.13 23.86
CA LEU A 32 8.23 -20.87 25.04
C LEU A 32 9.31 -21.92 24.72
N ARG A 33 9.40 -22.38 23.47
CA ARG A 33 10.42 -23.34 23.02
C ARG A 33 11.62 -22.67 22.34
N MET A 34 11.51 -21.38 22.00
CA MET A 34 12.61 -20.61 21.42
C MET A 34 13.68 -20.31 22.47
N GLY A 35 14.92 -20.12 22.01
CA GLY A 35 16.01 -19.68 22.87
C GLY A 35 15.77 -18.26 23.39
N GLU A 36 16.29 -17.94 24.58
CA GLU A 36 16.12 -16.63 25.22
C GLU A 36 16.61 -15.48 24.33
N THR A 37 17.76 -15.64 23.68
CA THR A 37 18.33 -14.66 22.74
C THR A 37 17.44 -14.41 21.52
N GLU A 38 16.80 -15.44 20.97
CA GLU A 38 15.88 -15.29 19.83
C GLU A 38 14.60 -14.55 20.25
N VAL A 39 14.11 -14.81 21.46
CA VAL A 39 12.94 -14.11 22.00
C VAL A 39 13.26 -12.64 22.25
N GLU A 40 14.43 -12.33 22.81
CA GLU A 40 14.90 -10.96 23.01
C GLU A 40 15.02 -10.20 21.68
N GLU A 41 15.59 -10.83 20.65
CA GLU A 41 15.68 -10.26 19.32
C GLU A 41 14.29 -9.98 18.74
N PHE A 42 13.36 -10.93 18.83
CA PHE A 42 11.99 -10.77 18.35
C PHE A 42 11.25 -9.61 19.05
N VAL A 43 11.36 -9.51 20.38
CA VAL A 43 10.77 -8.41 21.16
C VAL A 43 11.41 -7.07 20.78
N SER A 44 12.72 -7.04 20.55
CA SER A 44 13.45 -5.85 20.09
C SER A 44 12.94 -5.38 18.73
N LEU A 45 12.79 -6.27 17.75
CA LEU A 45 12.28 -5.94 16.42
C LEU A 45 10.86 -5.38 16.46
N ILE A 46 9.96 -6.00 17.23
CA ILE A 46 8.59 -5.49 17.42
C ILE A 46 8.61 -4.08 18.03
N SER A 47 9.46 -3.88 19.05
CA SER A 47 9.59 -2.59 19.75
C SER A 47 10.16 -1.49 18.87
N GLN A 48 11.00 -1.86 17.90
CA GLN A 48 11.60 -0.94 16.93
C GLN A 48 10.66 -0.61 15.77
N LEU A 49 9.75 -1.51 15.38
CA LEU A 49 8.91 -1.35 14.19
C LEU A 49 8.18 0.01 14.14
N LYS A 50 7.42 0.37 15.18
CA LYS A 50 6.72 1.67 15.25
C LYS A 50 7.64 2.88 15.45
N LYS A 51 8.85 2.67 15.96
CA LYS A 51 9.82 3.74 16.22
C LYS A 51 10.62 4.11 14.97
N ARG A 52 10.98 3.10 14.18
CA ARG A 52 11.85 3.24 13.01
C ARG A 52 11.09 3.40 11.70
N ILE A 53 10.00 2.66 11.52
CA ILE A 53 9.22 2.74 10.27
C ILE A 53 8.35 3.99 10.29
N LYS A 54 8.56 4.86 9.31
CA LYS A 54 7.75 6.05 9.05
C LYS A 54 6.91 5.87 7.81
N SER A 55 5.84 6.64 7.70
CA SER A 55 5.04 6.74 6.48
C SER A 55 5.60 7.83 5.58
N CYS A 56 5.71 7.54 4.28
CA CYS A 56 6.05 8.55 3.27
C CYS A 56 5.06 9.73 3.32
N SER A 57 5.57 10.96 3.27
CA SER A 57 4.76 12.19 3.26
C SER A 57 3.89 12.31 2.02
N PHE A 58 4.36 11.81 0.87
CA PHE A 58 3.64 11.80 -0.39
C PHE A 58 2.78 10.52 -0.55
N CYS A 59 3.39 9.36 -0.74
CA CYS A 59 2.67 8.16 -1.18
C CYS A 59 2.09 7.27 -0.06
N PHE A 60 2.35 7.60 1.21
CA PHE A 60 2.02 6.77 2.38
C PHE A 60 2.68 5.38 2.46
N ASN A 61 3.65 5.08 1.60
CA ASN A 61 4.40 3.83 1.72
C ASN A 61 5.24 3.82 3.02
N PRO A 62 5.17 2.76 3.84
CA PRO A 62 6.06 2.61 4.97
C PRO A 62 7.50 2.46 4.50
N PHE A 63 8.41 3.14 5.17
CA PHE A 63 9.84 3.00 4.91
C PHE A 63 10.63 3.26 6.19
N GLU A 64 11.79 2.64 6.29
CA GLU A 64 12.77 3.02 7.30
C GLU A 64 13.56 4.23 6.75
N PRO A 65 13.53 5.39 7.43
CA PRO A 65 14.37 6.51 7.05
C PRO A 65 15.82 6.08 7.17
N VAL A 66 16.53 6.08 6.04
CA VAL A 66 17.97 5.89 6.06
C VAL A 66 18.56 7.07 6.81
N GLN A 67 19.24 6.83 7.94
CA GLN A 67 20.23 7.78 8.43
C GLN A 67 21.26 7.92 7.30
N ILE A 68 21.08 8.95 6.48
CA ILE A 68 22.07 9.32 5.47
C ILE A 68 23.35 9.62 6.27
N LEU A 69 24.44 8.97 5.89
CA LEU A 69 25.79 9.19 6.40
C LEU A 69 26.01 10.70 6.70
N PRO A 70 26.60 11.05 7.85
CA PRO A 70 26.95 12.44 8.14
C PRO A 70 27.86 12.96 7.02
N GLY A 71 27.40 13.95 6.25
CA GLY A 71 28.19 14.58 5.19
C GLY A 71 27.60 14.57 3.77
N LYS A 72 26.46 13.90 3.52
CA LYS A 72 25.66 14.09 2.29
C LYS A 72 24.30 14.71 2.61
N ILE A 73 24.33 15.88 3.23
CA ILE A 73 23.17 16.77 3.25
C ILE A 73 23.41 17.75 2.11
N SER A 74 22.81 17.50 0.94
CA SER A 74 22.49 18.63 0.06
C SER A 74 21.44 19.44 0.81
N ALA A 75 21.75 20.71 1.06
CA ALA A 75 20.97 21.67 1.85
C ALA A 75 19.56 21.99 1.31
N ASP A 76 19.01 21.14 0.43
CA ASP A 76 17.65 21.17 -0.10
C ASP A 76 16.69 20.18 0.59
N GLU A 77 17.18 19.26 1.44
CA GLU A 77 16.40 18.19 2.08
C GLU A 77 15.88 18.54 3.50
N GLU A 78 15.60 19.81 3.76
CA GLU A 78 14.85 20.21 4.96
C GLU A 78 13.38 19.77 4.84
N GLY A 79 13.04 18.64 5.46
CA GLY A 79 11.72 18.46 6.05
C GLY A 79 10.72 17.52 5.38
N LYS A 80 11.09 16.69 4.39
CA LYS A 80 10.11 15.81 3.72
C LYS A 80 10.55 14.35 3.74
N ASN A 81 9.95 13.59 4.65
CA ASN A 81 10.13 12.14 4.82
C ASN A 81 9.61 11.38 3.58
N LEU A 82 10.38 11.38 2.50
CA LEU A 82 10.06 10.66 1.27
C LEU A 82 10.69 9.27 1.27
N CYS A 83 9.91 8.28 0.82
CA CYS A 83 10.42 6.92 0.63
C CYS A 83 11.37 6.83 -0.56
N LEU A 84 12.10 5.72 -0.65
CA LEU A 84 13.06 5.44 -1.73
C LEU A 84 12.48 5.63 -3.14
N ILE A 85 11.20 5.31 -3.34
CA ILE A 85 10.54 5.43 -4.64
C ILE A 85 10.28 6.89 -4.98
N CYS A 86 9.73 7.67 -4.05
CA CYS A 86 9.37 9.07 -4.29
C CYS A 86 10.60 9.97 -4.48
N ARG A 87 11.71 9.68 -3.78
CA ARG A 87 12.95 10.46 -3.92
C ARG A 87 13.81 10.04 -5.12
N ASN A 88 13.49 8.95 -5.80
CA ASN A 88 14.32 8.44 -6.88
C ASN A 88 14.21 9.35 -8.12
N PRO A 89 15.31 10.01 -8.56
CA PRO A 89 15.27 10.93 -9.69
C PRO A 89 15.08 10.23 -11.04
N SER A 90 15.34 8.91 -11.12
CA SER A 90 15.13 8.13 -12.35
C SER A 90 13.66 7.74 -12.58
N ARG A 91 12.77 8.06 -11.64
CA ARG A 91 11.33 7.79 -11.75
C ARG A 91 10.63 8.88 -12.54
N GLU A 92 9.64 8.45 -13.30
CA GLU A 92 8.85 9.34 -14.13
C GLU A 92 7.76 10.01 -13.28
N LYS A 93 7.97 11.30 -12.96
CA LYS A 93 7.06 12.09 -12.11
C LYS A 93 5.81 12.61 -12.85
N SER A 94 5.56 12.15 -14.08
CA SER A 94 4.32 12.39 -14.83
C SER A 94 3.27 11.29 -14.59
N LEU A 95 3.66 10.15 -14.03
CA LEU A 95 2.81 8.98 -13.83
C LEU A 95 2.57 8.73 -12.34
N LEU A 96 1.30 8.59 -11.94
CA LEU A 96 0.92 8.24 -10.58
C LEU A 96 0.03 6.99 -10.57
N CYS A 97 0.45 5.95 -9.86
CA CYS A 97 -0.31 4.71 -9.70
C CYS A 97 -0.92 4.63 -8.31
N VAL A 98 -2.25 4.66 -8.26
CA VAL A 98 -3.03 4.62 -7.03
C VAL A 98 -3.38 3.17 -6.71
N VAL A 99 -2.97 2.70 -5.53
CA VAL A 99 -3.18 1.34 -5.05
C VAL A 99 -3.97 1.33 -3.73
N GLU A 100 -4.58 0.20 -3.38
CA GLU A 100 -5.32 0.07 -2.12
C GLU A 100 -4.39 -0.06 -0.92
N LYS A 101 -3.41 -0.97 -0.99
CA LYS A 101 -2.57 -1.40 0.15
C LYS A 101 -1.08 -1.48 -0.21
N GLU A 102 -0.25 -1.61 0.82
CA GLU A 102 1.21 -1.75 0.71
C GLU A 102 1.62 -3.00 -0.08
N SER A 103 0.87 -4.10 0.05
CA SER A 103 1.09 -5.35 -0.69
C SER A 103 0.98 -5.17 -2.20
N ASP A 104 0.06 -4.30 -2.63
CA ASP A 104 -0.25 -4.11 -4.04
C ASP A 104 0.86 -3.29 -4.70
N LEU A 105 1.35 -2.26 -4.00
CA LEU A 105 2.56 -1.54 -4.37
C LEU A 105 3.74 -2.50 -4.52
N ALA A 106 3.99 -3.35 -3.51
CA ALA A 106 5.10 -4.30 -3.55
C ALA A 106 4.99 -5.25 -4.76
N SER A 107 3.78 -5.66 -5.12
CA SER A 107 3.52 -6.55 -6.26
C SER A 107 3.81 -5.87 -7.60
N LEU A 108 3.39 -4.61 -7.76
CA LEU A 108 3.68 -3.80 -8.96
C LEU A 108 5.14 -3.36 -9.05
N GLU A 109 5.83 -3.19 -7.94
CA GLU A 109 7.26 -2.84 -7.96
C GLU A 109 8.11 -4.07 -8.32
N LYS A 110 7.69 -5.28 -7.90
CA LYS A 110 8.38 -6.54 -8.17
C LYS A 110 8.55 -6.83 -9.68
N ILE A 111 7.62 -6.38 -10.52
CA ILE A 111 7.71 -6.56 -11.98
C ILE A 111 8.79 -5.67 -12.63
N LYS A 112 9.30 -4.64 -11.94
CA LYS A 112 10.33 -3.71 -12.42
C LYS A 112 10.04 -3.02 -13.76
N LYS A 113 8.78 -3.02 -14.22
CA LYS A 113 8.36 -2.39 -15.49
C LYS A 113 7.75 -1.02 -15.30
N TYR A 114 7.06 -0.79 -14.18
CA TYR A 114 6.46 0.51 -13.88
C TYR A 114 7.52 1.49 -13.36
N LYS A 115 7.62 2.66 -14.00
CA LYS A 115 8.63 3.69 -13.67
C LYS A 115 8.05 4.93 -12.99
N GLY A 116 6.73 5.00 -12.82
CA GLY A 116 6.07 6.13 -12.18
C GLY A 116 6.14 6.10 -10.66
N LEU A 117 5.38 7.01 -10.04
CA LEU A 117 5.19 7.06 -8.59
C LEU A 117 3.94 6.28 -8.16
N TYR A 118 3.80 6.05 -6.86
CA TYR A 118 2.65 5.37 -6.27
C TYR A 118 1.91 6.26 -5.27
N PHE A 119 0.68 5.87 -4.93
CA PHE A 119 -0.06 6.39 -3.79
C PHE A 119 -0.91 5.28 -3.15
N ILE A 120 -0.79 5.10 -1.84
CA ILE A 120 -1.57 4.09 -1.09
C ILE A 120 -2.79 4.74 -0.44
N LEU A 121 -3.99 4.30 -0.85
CA LEU A 121 -5.26 4.78 -0.31
C LEU A 121 -5.53 4.33 1.12
N GLY A 122 -5.08 3.13 1.48
CA GLY A 122 -5.30 2.51 2.79
C GLY A 122 -6.56 1.66 2.86
N GLY A 123 -6.99 1.08 1.74
CA GLY A 123 -8.17 0.22 1.64
C GLY A 123 -9.09 0.56 0.46
N ASN A 124 -10.30 0.02 0.52
CA ASN A 124 -11.37 0.23 -0.45
C ASN A 124 -12.68 0.59 0.27
N ILE A 125 -13.70 0.95 -0.51
CA ILE A 125 -15.03 1.29 -0.01
C ILE A 125 -15.82 -0.01 0.19
N SER A 126 -15.74 -0.57 1.39
CA SER A 126 -16.39 -1.85 1.74
C SER A 126 -17.92 -1.76 1.91
N SER A 127 -18.49 -0.56 2.01
CA SER A 127 -19.92 -0.30 2.14
C SER A 127 -20.16 1.18 1.83
N LEU A 128 -21.32 1.57 1.27
CA LEU A 128 -21.68 2.98 1.01
C LEU A 128 -21.88 3.82 2.31
N ARG A 129 -21.26 3.42 3.42
CA ARG A 129 -21.33 4.14 4.69
C ARG A 129 -20.36 5.32 4.65
N LYS A 130 -20.85 6.51 5.01
CA LYS A 130 -20.06 7.75 5.02
C LYS A 130 -18.72 7.63 5.77
N LYS A 131 -18.66 6.80 6.82
CA LYS A 131 -17.44 6.58 7.64
C LYS A 131 -16.29 5.89 6.88
N ASP A 132 -16.58 5.16 5.82
CA ASP A 132 -15.54 4.44 5.07
C ASP A 132 -14.78 5.40 4.14
N PHE A 133 -15.46 6.44 3.63
CA PHE A 133 -14.84 7.50 2.83
C PHE A 133 -13.85 8.38 3.64
N GLU A 134 -14.12 8.60 4.92
CA GLU A 134 -13.23 9.37 5.81
C GLU A 134 -11.93 8.62 6.14
N LYS A 135 -11.97 7.29 6.13
CA LYS A 135 -10.79 6.45 6.37
C LYS A 135 -9.85 6.42 5.17
N LEU A 136 -10.40 6.51 3.96
CA LEU A 136 -9.61 6.50 2.74
C LEU A 136 -8.92 7.84 2.53
N LYS A 137 -7.68 7.79 2.04
CA LYS A 137 -6.84 8.97 1.85
C LYS A 137 -7.16 9.72 0.55
N ILE A 138 -8.42 9.76 0.13
CA ILE A 138 -8.86 10.33 -1.16
C ILE A 138 -8.64 11.85 -1.20
N ASN A 139 -9.03 12.56 -0.16
CA ASN A 139 -8.79 14.01 -0.09
C ASN A 139 -7.29 14.33 -0.10
N LYS A 140 -6.50 13.49 0.59
CA LYS A 140 -5.04 13.58 0.62
C LYS A 140 -4.39 13.30 -0.73
N LEU A 141 -4.95 12.38 -1.53
CA LEU A 141 -4.54 12.12 -2.91
C LEU A 141 -4.74 13.37 -3.77
N ILE A 142 -5.93 13.96 -3.73
CA ILE A 142 -6.28 15.15 -4.54
C ILE A 142 -5.36 16.32 -4.19
N GLU A 143 -5.14 16.57 -2.90
CA GLU A 143 -4.21 17.60 -2.41
C GLU A 143 -2.79 17.40 -2.96
N ARG A 144 -2.29 16.16 -2.92
CA ARG A 144 -0.94 15.81 -3.40
C ARG A 144 -0.79 15.87 -4.92
N ILE A 145 -1.85 15.62 -5.66
CA ILE A 145 -1.85 15.78 -7.12
C ILE A 145 -1.81 17.27 -7.49
N LYS A 146 -2.53 18.12 -6.75
CA LYS A 146 -2.57 19.57 -7.01
C LYS A 146 -1.26 20.27 -6.61
N ASN A 147 -0.72 19.92 -5.44
CA ASN A 147 0.43 20.61 -4.85
C ASN A 147 1.60 19.65 -4.55
N PRO A 148 2.13 18.91 -5.54
CA PRO A 148 3.18 17.92 -5.28
C PRO A 148 4.46 18.52 -4.70
N ALA A 149 4.77 19.79 -5.04
CA ALA A 149 5.91 20.53 -4.50
C ALA A 149 5.85 20.68 -2.96
N GLU A 150 4.65 20.86 -2.38
CA GLU A 150 4.43 20.93 -0.92
C GLU A 150 4.79 19.61 -0.23
N PHE A 151 4.72 18.48 -0.96
CA PHE A 151 5.08 17.16 -0.45
C PHE A 151 6.49 16.69 -0.83
N GLY A 152 7.28 17.54 -1.49
CA GLY A 152 8.70 17.29 -1.77
C GLY A 152 9.00 16.82 -3.18
N LEU A 153 8.00 16.89 -4.05
CA LEU A 153 8.12 16.59 -5.47
C LEU A 153 8.04 17.88 -6.27
N ARG A 154 9.12 18.67 -6.30
CA ARG A 154 9.17 19.98 -6.98
C ARG A 154 8.95 19.88 -8.49
N ASP A 155 9.44 18.82 -9.12
CA ASP A 155 9.36 18.62 -10.59
C ASP A 155 8.26 17.63 -11.01
N ALA A 156 7.29 17.35 -10.13
CA ALA A 156 6.19 16.45 -10.48
C ALA A 156 5.03 17.21 -11.10
N ASP A 157 4.64 16.80 -12.30
CA ASP A 157 3.39 17.21 -12.94
C ASP A 157 2.70 15.96 -13.50
N PHE A 158 1.80 15.40 -12.70
CA PHE A 158 1.11 14.15 -13.04
C PHE A 158 0.21 14.36 -14.25
N GLN A 159 0.56 13.78 -15.39
CA GLN A 159 -0.26 13.77 -16.60
C GLN A 159 -1.24 12.61 -16.61
N GLU A 160 -0.81 11.46 -16.06
CA GLU A 160 -1.62 10.25 -15.99
C GLU A 160 -1.72 9.70 -14.57
N ILE A 161 -2.95 9.34 -14.18
CA ILE A 161 -3.28 8.68 -12.93
C ILE A 161 -3.84 7.30 -13.25
N ILE A 162 -3.06 6.28 -12.91
CA ILE A 162 -3.42 4.87 -13.10
C ILE A 162 -4.12 4.40 -11.81
N LEU A 163 -5.35 3.94 -11.93
CA LEU A 163 -6.10 3.31 -10.85
C LEU A 163 -5.80 1.81 -10.85
N ALA A 164 -4.89 1.39 -9.97
CA ALA A 164 -4.53 0.01 -9.70
C ALA A 164 -5.27 -0.50 -8.46
N ILE A 165 -6.60 -0.44 -8.54
CA ILE A 165 -7.53 -0.93 -7.53
C ILE A 165 -7.92 -2.37 -7.87
N ASN A 166 -8.09 -3.22 -6.87
CA ASN A 166 -8.40 -4.64 -7.10
C ASN A 166 -9.78 -4.76 -7.78
N PRO A 167 -9.96 -5.68 -8.74
CA PRO A 167 -11.23 -5.82 -9.47
C PRO A 167 -12.27 -6.60 -8.64
N THR A 168 -12.51 -6.19 -7.40
CA THR A 168 -13.62 -6.68 -6.57
C THR A 168 -14.77 -5.69 -6.62
N THR A 169 -15.97 -6.09 -6.21
CA THR A 169 -17.15 -5.20 -6.13
C THR A 169 -16.86 -3.89 -5.38
N GLU A 170 -16.17 -3.96 -4.24
CA GLU A 170 -15.74 -2.81 -3.44
C GLU A 170 -14.67 -1.97 -4.16
N GLY A 171 -13.73 -2.64 -4.82
CA GLY A 171 -12.69 -2.00 -5.61
C GLY A 171 -13.25 -1.23 -6.80
N GLU A 172 -14.22 -1.79 -7.51
CA GLU A 172 -14.94 -1.13 -8.60
C GLU A 172 -15.66 0.13 -8.15
N ALA A 173 -16.39 0.04 -7.04
CA ALA A 173 -17.04 1.20 -6.45
C ALA A 173 -16.01 2.29 -6.08
N THR A 174 -14.84 1.89 -5.58
CA THR A 174 -13.74 2.79 -5.22
C THR A 174 -13.14 3.46 -6.47
N ALA A 175 -12.86 2.70 -7.52
CA ALA A 175 -12.31 3.21 -8.77
C ALA A 175 -13.25 4.22 -9.44
N LEU A 176 -14.55 3.90 -9.54
CA LEU A 176 -15.57 4.80 -10.08
C LEU A 176 -15.70 6.09 -9.27
N TYR A 177 -15.60 5.99 -7.93
CA TYR A 177 -15.63 7.16 -7.07
C TYR A 177 -14.40 8.05 -7.26
N LEU A 178 -13.20 7.46 -7.36
CA LEU A 178 -11.95 8.17 -7.64
C LEU A 178 -12.00 8.88 -8.98
N GLU A 179 -12.47 8.22 -10.04
CA GLU A 179 -12.64 8.82 -11.36
C GLU A 179 -13.48 10.09 -11.30
N ARG A 180 -14.65 10.03 -10.64
CA ARG A 180 -15.53 11.19 -10.48
C ARG A 180 -14.86 12.33 -9.72
N LYS A 181 -14.06 12.02 -8.69
CA LYS A 181 -13.36 13.01 -7.87
C LYS A 181 -12.13 13.61 -8.54
N LEU A 182 -11.47 12.85 -9.41
CA LEU A 182 -10.27 13.27 -10.13
C LEU A 182 -10.58 13.95 -11.46
N LYS A 183 -11.76 13.72 -12.04
CA LYS A 183 -12.22 14.35 -13.29
C LYS A 183 -12.02 15.88 -13.35
N PRO A 184 -12.30 16.66 -12.29
CA PRO A 184 -12.08 18.11 -12.30
C PRO A 184 -10.61 18.54 -12.40
N LEU A 185 -9.65 17.64 -12.16
CA LEU A 185 -8.22 17.93 -12.27
C LEU A 185 -7.71 17.92 -13.71
N ASN A 186 -8.55 17.51 -14.67
CA ASN A 186 -8.23 17.43 -16.10
C ASN A 186 -6.94 16.65 -16.40
N LYS A 187 -6.71 15.56 -15.66
CA LYS A 187 -5.61 14.61 -15.87
C LYS A 187 -6.13 13.37 -16.59
N LYS A 188 -5.28 12.66 -17.33
CA LYS A 188 -5.63 11.38 -17.94
C LYS A 188 -5.81 10.35 -16.83
N ILE A 189 -6.97 9.69 -16.77
CA ILE A 189 -7.23 8.64 -15.79
C ILE A 189 -7.31 7.32 -16.54
N THR A 190 -6.54 6.32 -16.11
CA THR A 190 -6.51 4.99 -16.70
C THR A 190 -6.68 3.92 -15.64
N ARG A 191 -7.05 2.71 -16.05
CA ARG A 191 -7.17 1.54 -15.18
C ARG A 191 -6.19 0.47 -15.63
N LEU A 192 -5.83 -0.42 -14.71
CA LEU A 192 -5.14 -1.66 -15.10
C LEU A 192 -6.04 -2.47 -16.04
N GLY A 193 -5.42 -3.08 -17.05
CA GLY A 193 -6.12 -3.98 -17.97
C GLY A 193 -6.72 -5.16 -17.20
N ARG A 194 -7.92 -5.57 -17.61
CA ARG A 194 -8.57 -6.80 -17.15
C ARG A 194 -8.46 -7.87 -18.22
N GLY A 195 -8.32 -9.11 -17.79
CA GLY A 195 -8.28 -10.24 -18.71
C GLY A 195 -7.64 -11.47 -18.10
N LEU A 196 -7.33 -12.41 -18.96
CA LEU A 196 -6.89 -13.74 -18.58
C LEU A 196 -5.45 -13.75 -18.04
N PRO A 197 -5.18 -14.49 -16.95
CA PRO A 197 -3.83 -14.71 -16.49
C PRO A 197 -3.05 -15.55 -17.51
N VAL A 198 -1.78 -15.23 -17.71
CA VAL A 198 -0.89 -16.03 -18.56
C VAL A 198 -0.71 -17.42 -17.93
N GLY A 199 -0.98 -18.47 -18.71
CA GLY A 199 -0.93 -19.86 -18.25
C GLY A 199 -2.21 -20.36 -17.59
N GLY A 200 -3.27 -19.54 -17.53
CA GLY A 200 -4.61 -20.02 -17.19
C GLY A 200 -5.31 -20.67 -18.39
N GLU A 201 -6.18 -21.63 -18.13
CA GLU A 201 -7.04 -22.25 -19.15
C GLU A 201 -8.39 -21.54 -19.20
N LEU A 202 -8.95 -21.40 -20.41
CA LEU A 202 -10.23 -20.70 -20.62
C LEU A 202 -11.40 -21.33 -19.84
N GLU A 203 -11.37 -22.65 -19.65
CA GLU A 203 -12.40 -23.40 -18.91
C GLU A 203 -12.51 -22.95 -17.44
N TYR A 204 -11.45 -22.38 -16.87
CA TYR A 204 -11.42 -21.92 -15.47
C TYR A 204 -11.58 -20.40 -15.33
N ALA A 205 -11.78 -19.68 -16.43
CA ALA A 205 -12.04 -18.25 -16.40
C ALA A 205 -13.53 -17.98 -16.15
N ASP A 206 -13.82 -17.01 -15.28
CA ASP A 206 -15.19 -16.53 -15.08
C ASP A 206 -15.68 -15.70 -16.27
N GLU A 207 -17.00 -15.57 -16.39
CA GLU A 207 -17.67 -14.87 -17.48
C GLU A 207 -17.24 -13.40 -17.59
N GLU A 208 -17.07 -12.69 -16.46
CA GLU A 208 -16.67 -11.27 -16.45
C GLU A 208 -15.22 -11.09 -16.96
N THR A 209 -14.32 -12.00 -16.58
CA THR A 209 -12.94 -12.02 -17.08
C THR A 209 -12.90 -12.31 -18.58
N LEU A 210 -13.72 -13.24 -19.09
CA LEU A 210 -13.81 -13.56 -20.51
C LEU A 210 -14.38 -12.40 -21.32
N GLU A 211 -15.45 -11.76 -20.84
CA GLU A 211 -16.04 -10.56 -21.44
C GLU A 211 -14.99 -9.44 -21.53
N SER A 212 -14.33 -9.12 -20.41
CA SER A 212 -13.28 -8.09 -20.36
C SER A 212 -12.12 -8.39 -21.32
N ALA A 213 -11.72 -9.67 -21.43
CA ALA A 213 -10.66 -10.08 -22.35
C ALA A 213 -11.08 -9.94 -23.83
N LEU A 214 -12.36 -10.21 -24.15
CA LEU A 214 -12.92 -10.06 -25.50
C LEU A 214 -13.07 -8.59 -25.90
N GLU A 215 -13.47 -7.72 -24.98
CA GLU A 215 -13.53 -6.27 -25.20
C GLU A 215 -12.12 -5.68 -25.40
N GLY A 216 -11.16 -6.13 -24.59
CA GLY A 216 -9.76 -5.70 -24.62
C GLY A 216 -8.90 -6.39 -25.69
N ARG A 217 -9.51 -7.12 -26.64
CA ARG A 217 -8.78 -7.83 -27.71
C ARG A 217 -7.98 -6.84 -28.56
N LYS A 218 -6.76 -7.24 -28.93
CA LYS A 218 -5.87 -6.46 -29.82
C LYS A 218 -5.90 -7.01 -31.23
#